data_AF-A0A6C0IBB2-F1
#
_entry.id   AF-A0A6C0IBB2-F1
#
_cell.length_a   1.000
_cell.length_b   1.000
_cell.length_c   1.000
_cell.angle_alpha   90.00
_cell.angle_beta   90.00
_cell.angle_gamma   90.00
#
_symmetry.space_group_name_H-M   'P 1'
#
loop_
_entity.id
_entity.type
_entity.pdbx_description
1 polymer ?
#
loop_
_entity_poly.entity_id
_entity_poly.type
_entity_poly.pdbx_seq_one_letter_code
_entity_poly.pdbx_strand_id
1 'polypeptide(L)'
;MNFQEIYAEALRDPSLQNTLNIDEILVNDQHHTVPTSTPAKITEDIIRSLKSINLDQDLIEDYCVKLLDYQYMDEIHELTLGKYIRWLRRADKIPKLSIGGVITDIIIEDSGVYVKIKIINVQYSCKLKYDDFLIFQKLSNDDKLRLTITTGLTS
;
A
#
# COMPACT_ATOMS: atom_id res chain seq x y z
N MET A 1 9.13 -33.21 13.37
CA MET A 1 9.89 -31.96 13.17
C MET A 1 9.07 -30.84 13.80
N ASN A 2 9.56 -30.29 14.91
CA ASN A 2 8.90 -29.21 15.65
C ASN A 2 9.41 -27.87 15.12
N PHE A 3 8.52 -26.97 14.69
CA PHE A 3 8.87 -25.66 14.14
C PHE A 3 9.70 -24.82 15.14
N GLN A 4 9.45 -25.00 16.44
CA GLN A 4 10.20 -24.34 17.51
C GLN A 4 11.67 -24.78 17.57
N GLU A 5 11.97 -26.04 17.22
CA GLU A 5 13.35 -26.56 17.18
C GLU A 5 14.11 -26.00 15.98
N ILE A 6 13.45 -25.94 14.82
CA ILE A 6 14.01 -25.35 13.58
C ILE A 6 14.34 -23.87 13.80
N TYR A 7 13.45 -23.14 14.48
CA TYR A 7 13.66 -21.73 14.82
C TYR A 7 14.82 -21.53 15.80
N ALA A 8 14.91 -22.38 16.83
CA ALA A 8 15.99 -22.34 17.81
C ALA A 8 17.36 -22.73 17.22
N GLU A 9 17.39 -23.59 16.21
CA GLU A 9 18.62 -23.92 15.46
C GLU A 9 19.02 -22.81 14.50
N ALA A 10 18.07 -22.16 13.82
CA ALA A 10 18.35 -21.01 12.96
C ALA A 10 18.94 -19.82 13.72
N LEU A 11 18.50 -19.57 14.96
CA LEU A 11 19.05 -18.54 15.85
C LEU A 11 20.48 -18.83 16.33
N ARG A 12 20.89 -20.10 16.33
CA ARG A 12 22.21 -20.54 16.80
C ARG A 12 23.28 -20.56 15.72
N ASP A 13 22.91 -20.42 14.44
CA ASP A 13 23.87 -20.41 13.34
C ASP A 13 24.62 -19.06 13.26
N PRO A 14 25.93 -19.02 13.61
CA PRO A 14 26.71 -17.79 13.63
C PRO A 14 26.87 -17.16 12.23
N SER A 15 26.65 -17.92 11.15
CA SER A 15 26.71 -17.43 9.78
C SER A 15 25.47 -16.62 9.37
N LEU A 16 24.33 -16.82 10.04
CA LEU A 16 23.09 -16.06 9.87
C LEU A 16 23.02 -14.82 10.76
N GLN A 17 23.82 -14.78 11.83
CA GLN A 17 23.83 -13.67 12.80
C GLN A 17 24.44 -12.38 12.26
N ASN A 18 25.12 -12.40 11.10
CA ASN A 18 25.91 -11.26 10.63
C ASN A 18 25.43 -10.60 9.32
N THR A 19 24.17 -10.77 8.91
CA THR A 19 23.67 -10.11 7.68
C THR A 19 22.30 -9.43 7.78
N LEU A 20 21.52 -9.67 8.82
CA LEU A 20 20.24 -8.97 9.01
C LEU A 20 20.08 -8.58 10.47
N ASN A 21 20.60 -7.40 10.81
CA ASN A 21 20.35 -6.78 12.10
C ASN A 21 18.91 -6.25 12.11
N ILE A 22 17.99 -7.09 12.58
CA ILE A 22 16.54 -6.78 12.64
C ILE A 22 16.30 -5.51 13.45
N ASP A 23 17.13 -5.25 14.47
CA ASP A 23 17.03 -4.05 15.29
C ASP A 23 17.45 -2.79 14.51
N GLU A 24 18.43 -2.85 13.60
CA GLU A 24 18.75 -1.71 12.73
C GLU A 24 17.61 -1.38 11.75
N ILE A 25 16.91 -2.39 11.24
CA ILE A 25 15.75 -2.19 10.36
C ILE A 25 14.59 -1.54 11.12
N LEU A 26 14.40 -1.90 12.40
CA LEU A 26 13.37 -1.33 13.26
C LEU A 26 13.72 0.07 13.77
N VAL A 27 15.01 0.35 14.01
CA VAL A 27 15.48 1.61 14.61
C VAL A 27 15.67 2.71 13.56
N ASN A 28 16.04 2.37 12.32
CA ASN A 28 16.23 3.38 11.26
C ASN A 28 14.91 3.90 10.64
N ASP A 29 13.78 3.42 11.16
CA ASP A 29 12.43 3.66 10.64
C ASP A 29 11.65 4.70 11.49
N GLN A 30 12.35 5.60 12.18
CA GLN A 30 11.74 6.66 13.02
C GLN A 30 10.87 7.68 12.24
N HIS A 31 10.73 7.52 10.92
CA HIS A 31 9.85 8.32 10.06
C HIS A 31 8.79 7.53 9.27
N HIS A 32 8.70 6.20 9.43
CA HIS A 32 7.62 5.44 8.84
C HIS A 32 6.71 4.90 9.94
N THR A 33 5.52 5.48 10.02
CA THR A 33 4.37 4.97 10.76
C THR A 33 4.31 3.46 10.58
N VAL A 34 4.59 2.71 11.65
CA VAL A 34 4.50 1.24 11.65
C VAL A 34 3.12 0.89 11.09
N PRO A 35 3.01 0.18 9.94
CA PRO A 35 1.71 -0.16 9.42
C PRO A 35 1.07 -1.12 10.41
N THR A 36 0.19 -0.58 11.25
CA THR A 36 -0.57 -1.32 12.26
C THR A 36 -1.71 -2.12 11.61
N SER A 37 -1.80 -2.06 10.27
CA SER A 37 -2.85 -2.66 9.48
C SER A 37 -2.48 -4.09 9.12
N THR A 38 -3.26 -5.06 9.59
CA THR A 38 -3.17 -6.47 9.20
C THR A 38 -3.65 -6.66 7.75
N PRO A 39 -3.28 -7.76 7.06
CA PRO A 39 -3.75 -8.02 5.69
C PRO A 39 -5.28 -7.99 5.56
N ALA A 40 -5.96 -8.50 6.59
CA ALA A 40 -7.41 -8.48 6.69
C ALA A 40 -7.96 -7.05 6.71
N LYS A 41 -7.34 -6.16 7.49
CA LYS A 41 -7.72 -4.75 7.57
C LYS A 41 -7.49 -4.01 6.25
N ILE A 42 -6.36 -4.24 5.57
CA ILE A 42 -6.08 -3.65 4.24
C ILE A 42 -7.18 -4.02 3.25
N THR A 43 -7.58 -5.29 3.24
CA THR A 43 -8.64 -5.80 2.35
C THR A 43 -9.99 -5.18 2.71
N GLU A 44 -10.31 -5.10 4.00
CA GLU A 44 -11.54 -4.48 4.49
C GLU A 44 -11.63 -3.00 4.09
N ASP A 45 -10.54 -2.24 4.24
CA ASP A 45 -10.48 -0.83 3.90
C ASP A 45 -10.64 -0.61 2.38
N ILE A 46 -10.05 -1.46 1.54
CA ILE A 46 -10.29 -1.44 0.09
C ILE A 46 -11.77 -1.69 -0.21
N ILE A 47 -12.36 -2.76 0.32
CA ILE A 47 -13.78 -3.08 0.08
C ILE A 47 -14.68 -1.95 0.56
N ARG A 48 -14.42 -1.38 1.73
CA ARG A 48 -15.17 -0.24 2.30
C ARG A 48 -15.07 0.98 1.38
N SER A 49 -13.88 1.30 0.91
CA SER A 49 -13.64 2.42 -0.01
C SER A 49 -14.40 2.26 -1.33
N LEU A 50 -14.39 1.06 -1.93
CA LEU A 50 -15.09 0.79 -3.20
C LEU A 50 -16.62 0.81 -3.03
N LYS A 51 -17.13 0.32 -1.89
CA LYS A 51 -18.56 0.40 -1.56
C LYS A 51 -19.03 1.83 -1.34
N SER A 52 -18.17 2.72 -0.82
CA SER A 52 -18.53 4.12 -0.52
C SER A 52 -18.99 4.93 -1.74
N ILE A 53 -18.60 4.50 -2.95
CA ILE A 53 -18.93 5.13 -4.23
C ILE A 53 -19.94 4.32 -5.04
N ASN A 54 -20.65 3.39 -4.38
CA ASN A 54 -21.78 2.65 -4.91
C ASN A 54 -21.47 1.84 -6.20
N LEU A 55 -20.28 1.21 -6.25
CA LEU A 55 -19.92 0.26 -7.30
C LEU A 55 -20.80 -0.99 -7.25
N ASP A 56 -21.02 -1.56 -8.43
CA ASP A 56 -21.65 -2.87 -8.56
C ASP A 56 -20.79 -3.98 -7.94
N GLN A 57 -21.44 -5.01 -7.39
CA GLN A 57 -20.78 -6.08 -6.64
C GLN A 57 -19.76 -6.82 -7.51
N ASP A 58 -20.10 -7.12 -8.76
CA ASP A 58 -19.20 -7.80 -9.70
C ASP A 58 -17.92 -6.98 -9.99
N LEU A 59 -18.05 -5.65 -10.07
CA LEU A 59 -16.90 -4.75 -10.27
C LEU A 59 -16.05 -4.63 -9.00
N ILE A 60 -16.66 -4.66 -7.82
CA ILE A 60 -15.93 -4.66 -6.55
C ILE A 60 -15.02 -5.90 -6.49
N GLU A 61 -15.55 -7.08 -6.83
CA GLU A 61 -14.78 -8.33 -6.81
C GLU A 61 -13.61 -8.28 -7.81
N ASP A 62 -13.83 -7.85 -9.04
CA ASP A 62 -12.77 -7.66 -10.05
C ASP A 62 -11.71 -6.66 -9.58
N TYR A 63 -12.11 -5.56 -8.94
CA TYR A 63 -11.18 -4.53 -8.46
C TYR A 63 -10.39 -4.99 -7.24
N CYS A 64 -10.99 -5.74 -6.32
CA CYS A 64 -10.30 -6.35 -5.20
C CYS A 64 -9.17 -7.29 -5.68
N VAL A 65 -9.43 -8.12 -6.70
CA VAL A 65 -8.39 -8.99 -7.28
C VAL A 65 -7.25 -8.15 -7.89
N LYS A 66 -7.58 -7.06 -8.58
CA LYS A 66 -6.58 -6.14 -9.17
C LYS A 66 -5.80 -5.33 -8.13
N LEU A 67 -6.32 -5.21 -6.91
CA LEU A 67 -5.79 -4.40 -5.81
C LEU A 67 -5.19 -5.26 -4.67
N LEU A 68 -5.03 -6.57 -4.85
CA LEU A 68 -4.51 -7.48 -3.82
C LEU A 68 -3.16 -7.04 -3.22
N ASP A 69 -2.30 -6.45 -4.05
CA ASP A 69 -0.96 -5.95 -3.69
C ASP A 69 -0.94 -4.46 -3.30
N TYR A 70 -2.11 -3.87 -3.09
CA TYR A 70 -2.28 -2.45 -2.82
C TYR A 70 -2.90 -2.20 -1.45
N GLN A 71 -2.79 -0.97 -0.98
CA GLN A 71 -3.44 -0.46 0.20
C GLN A 71 -4.20 0.81 -0.16
N TYR A 72 -5.41 0.97 0.37
CA TYR A 72 -6.18 2.21 0.27
C TYR A 72 -5.51 3.30 1.13
N MET A 73 -5.33 4.49 0.55
CA MET A 73 -4.67 5.64 1.18
C MET A 73 -5.73 6.67 1.54
N ASP A 74 -6.22 6.61 2.78
CA ASP A 74 -7.29 7.49 3.26
C ASP A 74 -6.77 8.88 3.65
N GLU A 75 -5.51 8.95 4.07
CA GLU A 75 -4.86 10.18 4.47
C GLU A 75 -3.71 10.54 3.53
N ILE A 76 -3.63 11.82 3.13
CA ILE A 76 -2.64 12.29 2.15
C ILE A 76 -1.19 12.06 2.60
N HIS A 77 -0.92 12.13 3.91
CA HIS A 77 0.42 11.99 4.46
C HIS A 77 0.93 10.54 4.43
N GLU A 78 0.08 9.57 4.13
CA GLU A 78 0.45 8.16 3.93
C GLU A 78 0.96 7.89 2.51
N LEU A 79 0.77 8.84 1.58
CA LEU A 79 1.31 8.73 0.22
C LEU A 79 2.82 8.93 0.21
N THR A 80 3.51 8.02 -0.46
CA THR A 80 4.96 8.03 -0.56
C THR A 80 5.39 8.31 -2.00
N LEU A 81 6.24 9.33 -2.18
CA LEU A 81 6.82 9.66 -3.48
C LEU A 81 7.56 8.45 -4.08
N GLY A 82 7.47 8.28 -5.40
CA GLY A 82 8.10 7.15 -6.10
C GLY A 82 7.36 5.82 -6.01
N LYS A 83 6.32 5.69 -5.15
CA LYS A 83 5.46 4.49 -5.15
C LYS A 83 4.51 4.50 -6.33
N TYR A 84 4.17 3.30 -6.78
CA TYR A 84 3.17 3.07 -7.83
C TYR A 84 1.77 3.13 -7.22
N ILE A 85 0.87 3.88 -7.85
CA ILE A 85 -0.51 4.01 -7.43
C ILE A 85 -1.48 3.67 -8.57
N ARG A 86 -2.67 3.24 -8.16
CA ARG A 86 -3.87 3.23 -8.98
C ARG A 86 -4.91 4.11 -8.33
N TRP A 87 -5.75 4.74 -9.13
CA TRP A 87 -6.81 5.60 -8.64
C TRP A 87 -8.11 5.38 -9.38
N LEU A 88 -9.18 5.88 -8.78
CA LEU A 88 -10.53 5.81 -9.32
C LEU A 88 -11.29 7.06 -8.88
N ARG A 89 -12.07 7.65 -9.79
CA ARG A 89 -12.74 8.93 -9.55
C ARG A 89 -14.06 8.72 -8.81
N ARG A 90 -14.26 9.43 -7.69
CA ARG A 90 -15.45 9.26 -6.83
C ARG A 90 -16.75 9.70 -7.51
N ALA A 91 -16.69 10.74 -8.33
CA ALA A 91 -17.86 11.37 -8.94
C ALA A 91 -18.35 10.69 -10.24
N ASP A 92 -17.69 9.64 -10.72
CA ASP A 92 -18.05 9.01 -11.98
C ASP A 92 -19.24 8.05 -11.79
N LYS A 93 -20.19 8.02 -12.75
CA LYS A 93 -21.34 7.09 -12.69
C LYS A 93 -20.92 5.62 -12.79
N ILE A 94 -19.87 5.36 -13.55
CA ILE A 94 -19.25 4.04 -13.69
C ILE A 94 -17.75 4.27 -13.50
N PRO A 95 -17.29 4.29 -12.24
CA PRO A 95 -15.91 4.59 -11.95
C PRO A 95 -14.98 3.52 -12.52
N LYS A 96 -13.96 3.96 -13.26
CA LYS A 96 -12.98 3.06 -13.88
C LYS A 96 -11.67 3.09 -13.11
N LEU A 97 -11.18 1.90 -12.75
CA LEU A 97 -9.85 1.77 -12.17
C LEU A 97 -8.78 2.16 -13.20
N SER A 98 -7.90 3.08 -12.83
CA SER A 98 -6.80 3.52 -13.69
C SER A 98 -5.82 2.38 -14.02
N ILE A 99 -5.11 2.51 -15.14
CA ILE A 99 -3.97 1.63 -15.47
C ILE A 99 -2.88 1.72 -14.38
N GLY A 100 -2.71 2.93 -13.81
CA GLY A 100 -1.79 3.27 -12.72
C GLY A 100 -0.63 4.16 -13.17
N GLY A 101 0.18 4.60 -12.22
CA GLY A 101 1.32 5.47 -12.46
C GLY A 101 2.16 5.68 -11.19
N VAL A 102 3.29 6.38 -11.32
CA VAL A 102 4.19 6.65 -10.19
C VAL A 102 3.97 8.06 -9.68
N ILE A 103 3.87 8.23 -8.36
CA ILE A 103 3.80 9.56 -7.74
C ILE A 103 5.14 10.26 -7.92
N THR A 104 5.11 11.46 -8.51
CA THR A 104 6.31 12.28 -8.69
C THR A 104 6.37 13.49 -7.78
N ASP A 105 5.22 13.96 -7.30
CA ASP A 105 5.13 15.18 -6.50
C ASP A 105 3.76 15.28 -5.79
N ILE A 106 3.71 16.03 -4.69
CA ILE A 106 2.47 16.42 -4.01
C ILE A 106 2.48 17.94 -3.89
N ILE A 107 1.52 18.60 -4.54
CA ILE A 107 1.40 20.05 -4.57
C ILE A 107 0.23 20.46 -3.68
N ILE A 108 0.50 21.37 -2.75
CA ILE A 108 -0.53 21.99 -1.90
C ILE A 108 -0.78 23.39 -2.46
N GLU A 109 -2.01 23.64 -2.89
CA GLU A 109 -2.48 24.93 -3.43
C GLU A 109 -3.70 25.39 -2.62
N ASP A 110 -4.09 26.66 -2.72
CA ASP A 110 -5.27 27.20 -2.01
C ASP A 110 -6.58 26.48 -2.38
N SER A 111 -6.63 25.90 -3.58
CA SER A 111 -7.78 25.16 -4.13
C SER A 111 -7.85 23.70 -3.67
N GLY A 112 -6.79 23.19 -3.02
CA GLY A 112 -6.70 21.84 -2.49
C GLY A 112 -5.34 21.18 -2.74
N VAL A 113 -5.27 19.88 -2.45
CA VAL A 113 -4.05 19.08 -2.61
C VAL A 113 -4.08 18.29 -3.91
N TYR A 114 -2.99 18.35 -4.66
CA TYR A 114 -2.83 17.70 -5.94
C TYR A 114 -1.67 16.70 -5.93
N VAL A 115 -1.94 15.48 -6.39
CA VAL A 115 -0.93 14.44 -6.59
C VAL A 115 -0.48 14.47 -8.05
N LYS A 116 0.80 14.75 -8.33
CA LYS A 116 1.37 14.59 -9.67
C LYS A 116 1.76 13.13 -9.88
N ILE A 117 1.37 12.62 -11.04
CA ILE A 117 1.60 11.23 -11.41
C ILE A 117 2.23 11.18 -12.79
N LYS A 118 3.23 10.31 -12.95
CA LYS A 118 3.81 9.95 -14.24
C LYS A 118 3.39 8.54 -14.63
N ILE A 119 2.72 8.42 -15.76
CA ILE A 119 2.31 7.14 -16.34
C ILE A 119 3.42 6.70 -17.31
N ILE A 120 4.25 5.77 -16.87
CA ILE A 120 5.50 5.37 -17.55
C ILE A 120 5.23 4.89 -18.98
N ASN A 121 4.19 4.06 -19.17
CA ASN A 121 3.93 3.39 -20.45
C ASN A 121 3.47 4.34 -21.57
N VAL A 122 2.96 5.53 -21.23
CA VAL A 122 2.46 6.52 -22.21
C VAL A 122 3.23 7.84 -22.14
N GLN A 123 4.29 7.91 -21.34
CA GLN A 123 5.09 9.13 -21.08
C GLN A 123 4.23 10.37 -20.75
N TYR A 124 3.08 10.14 -20.14
CA TYR A 124 2.12 11.19 -19.81
C TYR A 124 2.19 11.52 -18.32
N SER A 125 2.08 12.81 -18.00
CA SER A 125 1.98 13.29 -16.62
C SER A 125 0.62 13.92 -16.39
N CYS A 126 -0.04 13.57 -15.29
CA CYS A 126 -1.29 14.18 -14.86
C CYS A 126 -1.19 14.70 -13.42
N LYS A 127 -2.14 15.57 -13.06
CA LYS A 127 -2.40 16.02 -11.70
C LYS A 127 -3.78 15.54 -11.29
N LEU A 128 -3.90 14.91 -10.14
CA LEU A 128 -5.18 14.52 -9.55
C LEU A 128 -5.43 15.37 -8.30
N LYS A 129 -6.61 15.96 -8.16
CA LYS A 129 -7.03 16.57 -6.90
C LYS A 129 -7.38 15.46 -5.91
N TYR A 130 -6.65 15.33 -4.80
CA TYR A 130 -6.72 14.17 -3.91
C TYR A 130 -8.16 13.79 -3.51
N ASP A 131 -8.95 14.77 -3.07
CA ASP A 131 -10.32 14.57 -2.58
C ASP A 131 -11.28 13.97 -3.62
N ASP A 132 -11.01 14.18 -4.91
CA ASP A 132 -11.89 13.70 -6.00
C ASP A 132 -11.70 12.21 -6.30
N PHE A 133 -10.66 11.58 -5.74
CA PHE A 133 -10.25 10.22 -6.09
C PHE A 133 -10.13 9.30 -4.86
N LEU A 134 -10.38 8.01 -5.09
CA LEU A 134 -9.85 6.93 -4.27
C LEU A 134 -8.45 6.60 -4.79
N ILE A 135 -7.45 6.56 -3.91
CA ILE A 135 -6.07 6.25 -4.28
C ILE A 135 -5.63 4.97 -3.56
N PHE A 136 -5.03 4.07 -4.33
CA PHE A 136 -4.51 2.80 -3.88
C PHE A 136 -3.02 2.75 -4.17
N GLN A 137 -2.19 2.58 -3.16
CA GLN A 137 -0.74 2.54 -3.27
C GLN A 137 -0.22 1.11 -3.19
N LYS A 138 0.69 0.75 -4.09
CA LYS A 138 1.29 -0.58 -4.14
C LYS A 138 2.24 -0.76 -2.96
N LEU A 139 2.09 -1.89 -2.26
CA LEU A 139 2.99 -2.29 -1.17
C LEU A 139 4.38 -2.62 -1.74
N SER A 140 5.46 -2.13 -1.12
CA SER A 140 6.81 -2.62 -1.45
C SER A 140 7.03 -4.01 -0.87
N ASN A 141 8.11 -4.66 -1.30
CA ASN A 141 8.53 -5.94 -0.74
C ASN A 141 8.74 -5.83 0.78
N ASP A 142 9.31 -4.72 1.25
CA ASP A 142 9.51 -4.47 2.68
C ASP A 142 8.17 -4.34 3.42
N ASP A 143 7.20 -3.63 2.84
CA ASP A 143 5.85 -3.50 3.41
C ASP A 143 5.18 -4.89 3.54
N LYS A 144 5.33 -5.75 2.52
CA LYS A 144 4.81 -7.12 2.53
C LYS A 144 5.50 -7.99 3.58
N LEU A 145 6.83 -7.89 3.71
CA LEU A 145 7.60 -8.62 4.72
C LEU A 145 7.16 -8.24 6.14
N ARG A 146 7.00 -6.94 6.41
CA ARG A 146 6.48 -6.44 7.69
C ARG A 146 5.10 -7.00 7.98
N LEU A 147 4.23 -7.01 6.98
CA LEU A 147 2.87 -7.54 7.11
C LEU A 147 2.85 -9.04 7.44
N THR A 148 3.72 -9.82 6.80
CA THR A 148 3.88 -11.26 7.08
C THR A 148 4.38 -11.49 8.51
N ILE A 149 5.39 -10.74 8.96
CA ILE A 149 5.93 -10.85 10.32
C ILE A 149 4.85 -10.52 11.36
N THR A 150 4.12 -9.42 11.19
CA THR A 150 3.05 -9.03 12.12
C THR A 150 1.95 -10.10 12.20
N THR A 151 1.57 -10.70 11.07
CA THR A 151 0.55 -11.76 11.05
C THR A 151 1.03 -13.02 11.76
N GLY A 152 2.30 -13.40 11.58
CA GLY A 152 2.92 -14.54 12.25
C GLY A 152 3.09 -14.36 13.76
N LEU A 153 3.26 -13.12 14.24
CA LEU A 153 3.35 -12.80 15.67
C LEU A 153 1.99 -12.81 16.39
N THR A 154 0.89 -12.64 15.64
CA THR A 154 -0.49 -12.71 16.17
C THR A 154 -1.10 -14.11 16.11
N SER A 155 -0.32 -15.12 15.68
CA SER A 155 -0.75 -16.52 15.51
C SER A 155 -0.36 -17.41 16.69
#